data_AF-A0A838J4L1-F1
#
_entry.id   AF-A0A838J4L1-F1
#
_cell.length_a   1.000
_cell.length_b   1.000
_cell.length_c   1.000
_cell.angle_alpha   90.00
_cell.angle_beta   90.00
_cell.angle_gamma   90.00
#
_symmetry.space_group_name_H-M   'P 1'
#
loop_
_entity.id
_entity.type
_entity.pdbx_description
1 polymer ?
#
loop_
_entity_poly.entity_id
_entity_poly.type
_entity_poly.pdbx_seq_one_letter_code
_entity_poly.pdbx_strand_id
1 'polypeptide(L)'
;IQVEALVEDINADSIEALVRETDLVLDATDNFETRYLINDVCIKYERPWIYSGVIASYGVSMNILPGDTACLRCAFPEMPMPGTTPTCDTAGVLNGIVGAISGLASTEALKILLKSEKISHAMTWIDLWENTFDRIELPRQEDCPACGQHHYEFLESLQGGSSATLCGRNAVQVRGTTRRSGQKLDFATLAERLQPLATVNYNEFLFRCNIDTYEITVFPDARAIIKGTDDEQVARSLYARYIGM
;
A
#
# COMPACT_ATOMS: atom_id res chain seq x y z
N ILE A 1 18.67 12.16 -12.71
CA ILE A 1 17.51 11.54 -12.02
C ILE A 1 17.61 11.95 -10.57
N GLN A 2 16.58 12.60 -10.03
CA GLN A 2 16.47 12.90 -8.60
C GLN A 2 15.50 11.88 -8.01
N VAL A 3 15.86 11.28 -6.89
CA VAL A 3 15.04 10.29 -6.19
C VAL A 3 14.74 10.85 -4.81
N GLU A 4 13.45 10.94 -4.48
CA GLU A 4 12.97 11.31 -3.16
C GLU A 4 12.38 10.06 -2.50
N ALA A 5 12.97 9.64 -1.38
CA ALA A 5 12.49 8.49 -0.63
C ALA A 5 11.61 8.98 0.52
N LEU A 6 10.37 8.49 0.57
CA LEU A 6 9.43 8.76 1.64
C LEU A 6 9.34 7.53 2.55
N VAL A 7 9.81 7.68 3.80
CA VAL A 7 9.73 6.63 4.82
C VAL A 7 8.41 6.77 5.57
N GLU A 8 7.33 6.62 4.83
CA GLU A 8 5.95 6.80 5.29
C GLU A 8 5.09 5.65 4.77
N ASP A 9 4.08 5.26 5.53
CA ASP A 9 3.11 4.27 5.09
C ASP A 9 1.95 4.96 4.39
N ILE A 10 1.56 4.42 3.24
CA ILE A 10 0.49 4.99 2.43
C ILE A 10 -0.85 4.65 3.07
N ASN A 11 -1.68 5.65 3.28
CA ASN A 11 -3.00 5.50 3.88
C ASN A 11 -3.93 6.66 3.51
N ALA A 12 -5.20 6.58 3.90
CA ALA A 12 -6.20 7.58 3.55
C ALA A 12 -5.86 9.01 4.01
N ASP A 13 -5.09 9.17 5.09
CA ASP A 13 -4.69 10.48 5.60
C ASP A 13 -3.47 11.07 4.84
N SER A 14 -2.59 10.23 4.30
CA SER A 14 -1.34 10.65 3.64
C SER A 14 -1.42 10.64 2.11
N ILE A 15 -2.20 9.74 1.52
CA ILE A 15 -2.11 9.43 0.10
C ILE A 15 -2.58 10.58 -0.79
N GLU A 16 -3.55 11.38 -0.34
CA GLU A 16 -4.09 12.48 -1.15
C GLU A 16 -3.03 13.54 -1.46
N ALA A 17 -2.19 13.89 -0.47
CA ALA A 17 -1.15 14.89 -0.64
C ALA A 17 -0.07 14.42 -1.64
N LEU A 18 0.23 13.11 -1.63
CA LEU A 18 1.22 12.52 -2.52
C LEU A 18 0.69 12.44 -3.95
N VAL A 19 -0.52 11.93 -4.15
CA VAL A 19 -1.08 11.71 -5.49
C VAL A 19 -1.37 13.02 -6.21
N ARG A 20 -1.84 14.06 -5.50
CA ARG A 20 -2.19 15.35 -6.12
C ARG A 20 -1.03 15.98 -6.88
N GLU A 21 0.20 15.81 -6.41
CA GLU A 21 1.42 16.42 -6.97
C GLU A 21 2.15 15.51 -7.98
N THR A 22 1.56 14.36 -8.35
CA THR A 22 2.19 13.39 -9.27
C THR A 22 1.53 13.36 -10.65
N ASP A 23 2.32 13.05 -11.67
CA ASP A 23 1.83 12.86 -13.05
C ASP A 23 1.30 11.44 -13.30
N LEU A 24 1.83 10.44 -12.57
CA LEU A 24 1.53 9.02 -12.73
C LEU A 24 1.88 8.26 -11.44
N VAL A 25 1.03 7.31 -11.05
CA VAL A 25 1.30 6.39 -9.94
C VAL A 25 1.59 4.98 -10.48
N LEU A 26 2.63 4.32 -9.96
CA LEU A 26 2.91 2.91 -10.24
C LEU A 26 2.66 2.09 -8.97
N ASP A 27 1.78 1.10 -9.06
CA ASP A 27 1.52 0.18 -7.95
C ASP A 27 2.57 -0.93 -7.91
N ALA A 28 3.25 -1.04 -6.78
CA ALA A 28 4.17 -2.13 -6.44
C ALA A 28 3.83 -2.72 -5.05
N THR A 29 2.58 -2.60 -4.64
CA THR A 29 2.08 -3.04 -3.33
C THR A 29 1.61 -4.50 -3.36
N ASP A 30 1.57 -5.13 -2.19
CA ASP A 30 1.23 -6.54 -2.02
C ASP A 30 -0.11 -6.78 -1.32
N ASN A 31 -0.87 -5.74 -1.01
CA ASN A 31 -2.13 -5.83 -0.28
C ASN A 31 -3.28 -5.12 -1.01
N PHE A 32 -4.48 -5.70 -0.93
CA PHE A 32 -5.65 -5.18 -1.64
C PHE A 32 -6.11 -3.82 -1.11
N GLU A 33 -6.10 -3.60 0.20
CA GLU A 33 -6.56 -2.35 0.82
C GLU A 33 -5.86 -1.13 0.22
N THR A 34 -4.53 -1.19 0.07
CA THR A 34 -3.75 -0.11 -0.53
C THR A 34 -4.07 0.06 -2.00
N ARG A 35 -4.31 -1.02 -2.75
CA ARG A 35 -4.69 -0.94 -4.18
C ARG A 35 -6.04 -0.27 -4.38
N TYR A 36 -7.02 -0.60 -3.54
CA TYR A 36 -8.34 0.04 -3.58
C TYR A 36 -8.27 1.50 -3.13
N LEU A 37 -7.43 1.81 -2.14
CA LEU A 37 -7.15 3.18 -1.73
C LEU A 37 -6.47 4.00 -2.86
N ILE A 38 -5.45 3.44 -3.53
CA ILE A 38 -4.79 4.05 -4.69
C ILE A 38 -5.80 4.32 -5.79
N ASN A 39 -6.68 3.35 -6.08
CA ASN A 39 -7.75 3.51 -7.06
C ASN A 39 -8.61 4.73 -6.74
N ASP A 40 -9.15 4.80 -5.52
CA ASP A 40 -10.09 5.85 -5.13
C ASP A 40 -9.45 7.24 -5.21
N VAL A 41 -8.23 7.41 -4.69
CA VAL A 41 -7.53 8.70 -4.75
C VAL A 41 -7.13 9.09 -6.18
N CYS A 42 -6.69 8.14 -7.01
CA CYS A 42 -6.28 8.42 -8.38
C CYS A 42 -7.47 8.78 -9.25
N ILE A 43 -8.61 8.12 -9.08
CA ILE A 43 -9.87 8.51 -9.74
C ILE A 43 -10.31 9.90 -9.26
N LYS A 44 -10.29 10.18 -7.95
CA LYS A 44 -10.68 11.48 -7.37
C LYS A 44 -9.88 12.64 -7.92
N TYR A 45 -8.57 12.47 -8.14
CA TYR A 45 -7.68 13.51 -8.64
C TYR A 45 -7.35 13.39 -10.13
N GLU A 46 -8.06 12.54 -10.87
CA GLU A 46 -7.84 12.30 -12.31
C GLU A 46 -6.37 11.98 -12.64
N ARG A 47 -5.71 11.22 -11.76
CA ARG A 47 -4.33 10.78 -11.97
C ARG A 47 -4.31 9.40 -12.62
N PRO A 48 -3.59 9.23 -13.74
CA PRO A 48 -3.38 7.91 -14.29
C PRO A 48 -2.57 7.08 -13.29
N TRP A 49 -2.85 5.79 -13.24
CA TRP A 49 -2.03 4.86 -12.48
C TRP A 49 -1.99 3.47 -13.12
N ILE A 50 -0.95 2.71 -12.80
CA ILE A 50 -0.75 1.37 -13.34
C ILE A 50 -0.90 0.38 -12.20
N TYR A 51 -1.98 -0.39 -12.23
CA TYR A 51 -2.17 -1.54 -11.35
C TYR A 51 -1.23 -2.66 -11.79
N SER A 52 -0.44 -3.20 -10.86
CA SER A 52 0.42 -4.36 -11.11
C SER A 52 0.34 -5.34 -9.94
N GLY A 53 0.26 -6.63 -10.24
CA GLY A 53 0.21 -7.67 -9.23
C GLY A 53 0.93 -8.93 -9.70
N VAL A 54 1.56 -9.64 -8.77
CA VAL A 54 2.23 -10.92 -9.02
C VAL A 54 1.95 -11.90 -7.89
N ILE A 55 1.76 -13.16 -8.23
CA ILE A 55 1.65 -14.26 -7.27
C ILE A 55 2.00 -15.59 -7.95
N ALA A 56 2.78 -16.45 -7.28
CA ALA A 56 3.32 -17.67 -7.88
C ALA A 56 4.01 -17.40 -9.22
N SER A 57 3.50 -17.93 -10.33
CA SER A 57 3.97 -17.68 -11.70
C SER A 57 3.15 -16.64 -12.46
N TYR A 58 2.07 -16.14 -11.84
CA TYR A 58 1.08 -15.26 -12.44
C TYR A 58 1.43 -13.79 -12.23
N GLY A 59 1.12 -12.98 -13.23
CA GLY A 59 1.24 -11.53 -13.15
C GLY A 59 0.14 -10.83 -13.93
N VAL A 60 -0.23 -9.64 -13.46
CA VAL A 60 -1.22 -8.78 -14.09
C VAL A 60 -0.70 -7.35 -14.15
N SER A 61 -1.02 -6.65 -15.23
CA SER A 61 -0.83 -5.21 -15.35
C SER A 61 -2.03 -4.57 -16.06
N MET A 62 -2.53 -3.45 -15.53
CA MET A 62 -3.64 -2.71 -16.11
C MET A 62 -3.39 -1.20 -15.96
N ASN A 63 -3.43 -0.49 -17.09
CA ASN A 63 -3.41 0.97 -17.07
C ASN A 63 -4.80 1.50 -16.73
N ILE A 64 -4.88 2.32 -15.70
CA ILE A 64 -6.10 2.99 -15.29
C ILE A 64 -5.94 4.47 -15.64
N LEU A 65 -6.65 4.88 -16.69
CA LEU A 65 -6.72 6.25 -17.18
C LEU A 65 -8.11 6.79 -16.81
N PRO A 66 -8.23 7.62 -15.75
CA PRO A 66 -9.51 8.15 -15.29
C PRO A 66 -10.31 8.78 -16.44
N GLY A 67 -11.56 8.37 -16.58
CA GLY A 67 -12.46 8.84 -17.64
C GLY A 67 -12.36 8.11 -18.98
N ASP A 68 -11.32 7.30 -19.21
CA ASP A 68 -11.05 6.62 -20.49
C ASP A 68 -11.11 5.08 -20.35
N THR A 69 -10.39 4.50 -19.39
CA THR A 69 -10.37 3.05 -19.18
C THR A 69 -11.21 2.60 -17.98
N ALA A 70 -11.42 1.29 -17.86
CA ALA A 70 -11.94 0.67 -16.64
C ALA A 70 -11.01 0.97 -15.45
N CYS A 71 -11.58 1.30 -14.29
CA CYS A 71 -10.82 1.39 -13.04
C CYS A 71 -10.71 0.03 -12.34
N LEU A 72 -10.01 -0.04 -11.20
CA LEU A 72 -9.88 -1.27 -10.44
C LEU A 72 -11.25 -1.82 -10.01
N ARG A 73 -12.18 -0.95 -9.56
CA ARG A 73 -13.56 -1.33 -9.18
C ARG A 73 -14.41 -1.81 -10.36
N CYS A 74 -14.04 -1.48 -11.61
CA CYS A 74 -14.71 -2.07 -12.78
C CYS A 74 -14.26 -3.52 -13.01
N ALA A 75 -12.98 -3.80 -12.79
CA ALA A 75 -12.40 -5.14 -12.96
C ALA A 75 -12.71 -6.06 -11.77
N PHE A 76 -12.63 -5.51 -10.57
CA PHE A 76 -12.81 -6.19 -9.28
C PHE A 76 -13.75 -5.33 -8.41
N PRO A 77 -15.08 -5.55 -8.51
CA PRO A 77 -16.07 -4.69 -7.86
C PRO A 77 -15.96 -4.61 -6.33
N GLU A 78 -15.56 -5.72 -5.70
CA GLU A 78 -15.42 -5.85 -4.26
C GLU A 78 -14.02 -6.35 -3.90
N MET A 79 -13.47 -5.82 -2.81
CA MET A 79 -12.23 -6.31 -2.24
C MET A 79 -12.43 -7.75 -1.75
N PRO A 80 -11.54 -8.70 -2.12
CA PRO A 80 -11.60 -10.06 -1.60
C PRO A 80 -11.59 -10.07 -0.06
N MET A 81 -12.38 -10.96 0.55
CA MET A 81 -12.36 -11.13 1.99
C MET A 81 -10.96 -11.57 2.46
N PRO A 82 -10.48 -11.11 3.64
CA PRO A 82 -9.22 -11.59 4.20
C PRO A 82 -9.17 -13.11 4.28
N GLY A 83 -8.08 -13.71 3.79
CA GLY A 83 -7.86 -15.16 3.81
C GLY A 83 -8.51 -15.96 2.67
N THR A 84 -9.25 -15.35 1.74
CA THR A 84 -9.83 -16.07 0.60
C THR A 84 -8.89 -16.24 -0.59
N THR A 85 -7.79 -15.49 -0.61
CA THR A 85 -6.77 -15.55 -1.67
C THR A 85 -5.41 -15.89 -1.08
N PRO A 86 -4.59 -16.72 -1.77
CA PRO A 86 -3.20 -16.91 -1.38
C PRO A 86 -2.46 -15.56 -1.36
N THR A 87 -1.48 -15.46 -0.48
CA THR A 87 -0.54 -14.34 -0.40
C THR A 87 0.80 -14.73 -1.01
N CYS A 88 1.65 -13.74 -1.29
CA CYS A 88 3.05 -13.95 -1.69
C CYS A 88 3.81 -14.85 -0.70
N ASP A 89 3.51 -14.75 0.59
CA ASP A 89 4.15 -15.56 1.64
C ASP A 89 3.68 -17.02 1.63
N THR A 90 2.43 -17.28 1.25
CA THR A 90 1.87 -18.65 1.24
C THR A 90 2.05 -19.37 -0.09
N ALA A 91 2.02 -18.64 -1.20
CA ALA A 91 2.12 -19.21 -2.55
C ALA A 91 3.55 -19.10 -3.12
N GLY A 92 4.37 -18.21 -2.58
CA GLY A 92 5.63 -17.81 -3.18
C GLY A 92 5.43 -16.90 -4.40
N VAL A 93 6.53 -16.32 -4.89
CA VAL A 93 6.56 -15.52 -6.11
C VAL A 93 7.82 -15.88 -6.90
N LEU A 94 7.66 -16.21 -8.18
CA LEU A 94 8.79 -16.45 -9.07
C LEU A 94 9.42 -15.12 -9.52
N ASN A 95 10.72 -14.96 -9.33
CA ASN A 95 11.43 -13.74 -9.73
C ASN A 95 11.26 -13.39 -11.22
N GLY A 96 11.09 -14.39 -12.08
CA GLY A 96 10.86 -14.19 -13.52
C GLY A 96 9.60 -13.36 -13.81
N ILE A 97 8.49 -13.63 -13.10
CA ILE A 97 7.24 -12.88 -13.33
C ILE A 97 7.33 -11.46 -12.78
N VAL A 98 8.06 -11.26 -11.67
CA VAL A 98 8.35 -9.92 -11.14
C VAL A 98 9.07 -9.07 -12.19
N GLY A 99 10.09 -9.63 -12.84
CA GLY A 99 10.83 -8.95 -13.91
C GLY A 99 9.96 -8.64 -15.12
N ALA A 100 9.13 -9.59 -15.55
CA ALA A 100 8.23 -9.40 -16.69
C ALA A 100 7.20 -8.28 -16.45
N ILE A 101 6.51 -8.31 -15.31
CA ILE A 101 5.49 -7.30 -14.96
C ILE A 101 6.14 -5.93 -14.71
N SER A 102 7.31 -5.88 -14.07
CA SER A 102 8.03 -4.61 -13.86
C SER A 102 8.44 -3.97 -15.20
N GLY A 103 8.93 -4.77 -16.15
CA GLY A 103 9.27 -4.31 -17.49
C GLY A 103 8.05 -3.81 -18.27
N LEU A 104 6.92 -4.50 -18.16
CA LEU A 104 5.66 -4.09 -18.77
C LEU A 104 5.14 -2.77 -18.17
N ALA A 105 5.00 -2.69 -16.84
CA ALA A 105 4.47 -1.53 -16.14
C ALA A 105 5.35 -0.28 -16.35
N SER A 106 6.67 -0.42 -16.30
CA SER A 106 7.59 0.70 -16.57
C SER A 106 7.53 1.17 -18.02
N THR A 107 7.32 0.25 -18.98
CA THR A 107 7.15 0.62 -20.39
C THR A 107 5.82 1.35 -20.62
N GLU A 108 4.73 0.89 -20.01
CA GLU A 108 3.44 1.58 -20.08
C GLU A 108 3.50 2.96 -19.40
N ALA A 109 4.24 3.09 -18.29
CA ALA A 109 4.48 4.38 -17.65
C ALA A 109 5.12 5.40 -18.60
N LEU A 110 6.16 4.98 -19.34
CA LEU A 110 6.78 5.82 -20.36
C LEU A 110 5.78 6.19 -21.46
N LYS A 111 4.94 5.26 -21.92
CA LYS A 111 3.93 5.55 -22.94
C LYS A 111 2.90 6.57 -22.45
N ILE A 112 2.43 6.46 -21.20
CA ILE A 112 1.48 7.39 -20.59
C ILE A 112 2.11 8.79 -20.47
N LEU A 113 3.31 8.88 -19.89
CA LEU A 113 4.01 10.16 -19.71
C LEU A 113 4.35 10.85 -21.03
N LEU A 114 4.66 10.07 -22.08
CA LEU A 114 4.90 10.58 -23.43
C LEU A 114 3.61 10.78 -24.25
N LYS A 115 2.44 10.49 -23.68
CA LYS A 115 1.12 10.60 -24.34
C LYS A 115 1.07 9.83 -25.67
N SER A 116 1.63 8.63 -25.67
CA SER A 116 1.67 7.76 -26.85
C SER A 116 0.28 7.24 -27.21
N GLU A 117 -0.05 7.17 -28.50
CA GLU A 117 -1.27 6.52 -28.99
C GLU A 117 -1.24 4.97 -28.84
N LYS A 118 -0.14 4.42 -28.31
CA LYS A 118 0.07 2.97 -28.14
C LYS A 118 -0.03 2.50 -26.69
N ILE A 119 -0.61 3.31 -25.81
CA ILE A 119 -0.97 2.91 -24.44
C ILE A 119 -1.97 1.76 -24.53
N SER A 120 -1.80 0.72 -23.71
CA SER A 120 -2.78 -0.37 -23.65
C SER A 120 -4.01 0.05 -22.85
N HIS A 121 -5.20 -0.24 -23.36
CA HIS A 121 -6.49 -0.07 -22.64
C HIS A 121 -7.00 -1.39 -22.04
N ALA A 122 -6.30 -2.49 -22.32
CA ALA A 122 -6.63 -3.82 -21.84
C ALA A 122 -5.79 -4.19 -20.61
N MET A 123 -6.34 -5.05 -19.78
CA MET A 123 -5.58 -5.75 -18.75
C MET A 123 -4.73 -6.84 -19.43
N THR A 124 -3.45 -6.87 -19.10
CA THR A 124 -2.54 -7.93 -19.54
C THR A 124 -2.38 -8.93 -18.41
N TRP A 125 -2.63 -10.21 -18.69
CA TRP A 125 -2.47 -11.33 -17.77
C TRP A 125 -1.40 -12.27 -18.30
N ILE A 126 -0.46 -12.67 -17.44
CA ILE A 126 0.69 -13.49 -17.82
C ILE A 126 0.80 -14.65 -16.84
N ASP A 127 0.97 -15.87 -17.37
CA ASP A 127 1.47 -17.01 -16.60
C ASP A 127 2.77 -17.50 -17.26
N LEU A 128 3.90 -17.27 -16.59
CA LEU A 128 5.19 -17.70 -17.12
C LEU A 128 5.44 -19.19 -16.97
N TRP A 129 4.70 -19.89 -16.11
CA TRP A 129 4.83 -21.34 -16.00
C TRP A 129 4.26 -22.03 -17.22
N GLU A 130 3.08 -21.58 -17.67
CA GLU A 130 2.40 -22.08 -18.86
C GLU A 130 2.78 -21.33 -20.15
N ASN A 131 3.57 -20.26 -20.03
CA ASN A 131 3.95 -19.36 -21.13
C ASN A 131 2.75 -18.72 -21.86
N THR A 132 1.72 -18.33 -21.10
CA THR A 132 0.52 -17.68 -21.64
C THR A 132 0.55 -16.17 -21.42
N PHE A 133 0.01 -15.45 -22.40
CA PHE A 133 -0.10 -14.00 -22.42
C PHE A 133 -1.47 -13.62 -22.95
N ASP A 134 -2.36 -13.25 -22.05
CA ASP A 134 -3.73 -12.90 -22.35
C ASP A 134 -3.93 -11.39 -22.29
N ARG A 135 -4.73 -10.89 -23.24
CA ARG A 135 -5.17 -9.51 -23.29
C ARG A 135 -6.67 -9.48 -23.05
N ILE A 136 -7.07 -8.93 -21.92
CA ILE A 136 -8.45 -8.90 -21.44
C ILE A 136 -8.96 -7.47 -21.61
N GLU A 137 -9.87 -7.28 -22.55
CA GLU A 137 -10.58 -6.01 -22.75
C GLU A 137 -11.63 -5.84 -21.64
N LEU A 138 -11.54 -4.74 -20.90
CA LEU A 138 -12.43 -4.44 -19.78
C LEU A 138 -13.15 -3.12 -20.02
N PRO A 139 -14.48 -3.12 -20.18
CA PRO A 139 -15.22 -1.89 -20.36
C PRO A 139 -15.31 -1.11 -19.04
N ARG A 140 -15.22 0.22 -19.13
CA ARG A 140 -15.60 1.10 -18.03
C ARG A 140 -17.10 0.95 -17.77
N GLN A 141 -17.48 0.80 -16.50
CA GLN A 141 -18.88 0.69 -16.07
C GLN A 141 -19.40 2.06 -15.65
N GLU A 142 -20.57 2.47 -16.13
CA GLU A 142 -21.20 3.75 -15.76
C GLU A 142 -21.68 3.77 -14.31
N ASP A 143 -22.11 2.61 -13.79
CA ASP A 143 -22.59 2.42 -12.43
C ASP A 143 -21.47 2.04 -11.45
N CYS A 144 -20.21 2.02 -11.88
CA CYS A 144 -19.07 1.74 -11.00
C CYS A 144 -19.06 2.72 -9.81
N PRO A 145 -19.01 2.25 -8.55
CA PRO A 145 -19.05 3.12 -7.38
C PRO A 145 -17.90 4.14 -7.38
N ALA A 146 -16.69 3.74 -7.77
CA ALA A 146 -15.55 4.66 -7.84
C ALA A 146 -15.58 5.56 -9.09
N CYS A 147 -15.31 5.05 -10.30
CA CYS A 147 -15.13 5.91 -11.48
C CYS A 147 -16.43 6.36 -12.18
N GLY A 148 -17.58 5.78 -11.81
CA GLY A 148 -18.89 6.15 -12.35
C GLY A 148 -19.67 7.07 -11.41
N GLN A 149 -19.76 6.68 -10.13
CA GLN A 149 -20.54 7.38 -9.11
C GLN A 149 -19.71 8.29 -8.20
N HIS A 150 -18.37 8.23 -8.27
CA HIS A 150 -17.45 9.05 -7.48
C HIS A 150 -17.63 8.86 -5.96
N HIS A 151 -17.98 7.64 -5.54
CA HIS A 151 -18.01 7.21 -4.15
C HIS A 151 -16.67 6.52 -3.82
N TYR A 152 -15.86 7.21 -3.01
CA TYR A 152 -14.48 6.82 -2.68
C TYR A 152 -14.42 6.10 -1.33
N GLU A 153 -15.13 4.98 -1.24
CA GLU A 153 -15.31 4.18 -0.04
C GLU A 153 -14.01 3.92 0.73
N PHE A 154 -12.92 3.54 0.06
CA PHE A 154 -11.67 3.19 0.72
C PHE A 154 -10.87 4.43 1.14
N LEU A 155 -11.05 5.55 0.45
CA LEU A 155 -10.45 6.81 0.84
C LEU A 155 -11.20 7.45 2.02
N GLU A 156 -12.52 7.27 2.11
CA GLU A 156 -13.37 7.86 3.15
C GLU A 156 -13.42 7.00 4.42
N SER A 157 -13.55 5.68 4.28
CA SER A 157 -13.73 4.76 5.42
C SER A 157 -12.45 4.49 6.22
N LEU A 158 -11.28 4.60 5.57
CA LEU A 158 -9.98 4.38 6.22
C LEU A 158 -9.44 5.63 6.94
N GLN A 159 -10.16 6.75 6.90
CA GLN A 159 -9.84 7.91 7.74
C GLN A 159 -10.12 7.58 9.21
N GLY A 160 -9.08 7.65 10.06
CA GLY A 160 -9.26 7.49 11.51
C GLY A 160 -8.60 6.28 12.19
N GLY A 161 -7.49 5.76 11.64
CA GLY A 161 -6.59 4.87 12.39
C GLY A 161 -7.03 3.39 12.43
N SER A 162 -6.70 2.66 11.37
CA SER A 162 -6.70 1.20 11.37
C SER A 162 -5.42 0.64 12.02
N SER A 163 -5.58 -0.40 12.83
CA SER A 163 -4.49 -1.34 13.13
C SER A 163 -4.51 -2.39 12.02
N ALA A 164 -3.33 -2.76 11.52
CA ALA A 164 -3.21 -3.79 10.49
C ALA A 164 -2.27 -4.88 11.01
N THR A 165 -2.75 -6.11 11.07
CA THR A 165 -1.92 -7.27 11.36
C THR A 165 -1.02 -7.54 10.15
N LEU A 166 0.29 -7.57 10.36
CA LEU A 166 1.27 -7.86 9.32
C LEU A 166 1.32 -9.38 9.12
N CYS A 167 0.67 -9.86 8.06
CA CYS A 167 0.60 -11.26 7.69
C CYS A 167 1.97 -11.95 7.77
N GLY A 168 2.01 -13.15 8.37
CA GLY A 168 3.22 -13.99 8.44
C GLY A 168 4.32 -13.53 9.41
N ARG A 169 4.17 -12.40 10.12
CA ARG A 169 5.27 -11.80 10.91
C ARG A 169 5.09 -11.82 12.43
N ASN A 170 3.97 -12.35 12.95
CA ASN A 170 3.58 -12.25 14.36
C ASN A 170 3.75 -10.80 14.88
N ALA A 171 3.20 -9.86 14.10
CA ALA A 171 3.35 -8.45 14.36
C ALA A 171 2.09 -7.67 13.97
N VAL A 172 1.78 -6.65 14.74
CA VAL A 172 0.66 -5.73 14.49
C VAL A 172 1.21 -4.32 14.29
N GLN A 173 0.78 -3.65 13.22
CA GLN A 173 1.02 -2.22 13.04
C GLN A 173 -0.07 -1.42 13.77
N VAL A 174 0.35 -0.51 14.63
CA VAL A 174 -0.51 0.41 15.39
C VAL A 174 -0.22 1.83 14.96
N ARG A 175 -1.27 2.66 14.87
CA ARG A 175 -1.15 4.10 14.66
C ARG A 175 -1.73 4.86 15.85
N GLY A 176 -1.05 5.92 16.26
CA GLY A 176 -1.60 6.88 17.24
C GLY A 176 -2.70 7.72 16.60
N THR A 177 -3.83 7.90 17.29
CA THR A 177 -5.03 8.59 16.78
C THR A 177 -4.97 10.11 16.86
N THR A 178 -3.85 10.69 17.32
CA THR A 178 -3.82 12.08 17.81
C THR A 178 -2.54 12.83 17.45
N ARG A 179 -2.13 12.81 16.17
CA ARG A 179 -1.13 13.78 15.70
C ARG A 179 -1.62 14.59 14.51
N ARG A 180 -1.41 15.91 14.62
CA ARG A 180 -1.53 16.83 13.49
C ARG A 180 -0.52 16.39 12.43
N SER A 181 -0.98 16.30 11.18
CA SER A 181 -0.15 16.08 10.01
C SER A 181 1.15 16.91 10.10
N GLY A 182 2.31 16.24 9.99
CA GLY A 182 3.63 16.85 9.97
C GLY A 182 4.45 16.84 11.29
N GLN A 183 3.90 16.38 12.42
CA GLN A 183 4.66 16.38 13.70
C GLN A 183 5.43 15.07 13.93
N LYS A 184 6.75 15.10 13.67
CA LYS A 184 7.64 13.94 13.86
C LYS A 184 7.90 13.64 15.35
N LEU A 185 8.06 12.36 15.69
CA LEU A 185 8.56 11.92 16.99
C LEU A 185 10.02 12.35 17.19
N ASP A 186 10.29 12.88 18.37
CA ASP A 186 11.67 13.06 18.84
C ASP A 186 12.14 11.75 19.50
N PHE A 187 12.96 11.00 18.76
CA PHE A 187 13.51 9.74 19.23
C PHE A 187 14.51 9.89 20.36
N ALA A 188 15.19 11.03 20.50
CA ALA A 188 16.11 11.26 21.62
C ALA A 188 15.32 11.35 22.93
N THR A 189 14.27 12.16 22.95
CA THR A 189 13.35 12.26 24.10
C THR A 189 12.68 10.91 24.41
N LEU A 190 12.26 10.16 23.38
CA LEU A 190 11.66 8.83 23.57
C LEU A 190 12.66 7.83 24.14
N ALA A 191 13.92 7.88 23.71
CA ALA A 191 14.99 7.01 24.22
C ALA A 191 15.27 7.27 25.70
N GLU A 192 15.43 8.54 26.11
CA GLU A 192 15.65 8.89 27.52
C GLU A 192 14.54 8.34 28.43
N ARG A 193 13.29 8.39 27.96
CA ARG A 193 12.13 7.87 28.71
C ARG A 193 12.12 6.34 28.83
N LEU A 194 12.52 5.62 27.78
CA LEU A 194 12.38 4.15 27.70
C LEU A 194 13.65 3.37 28.06
N GLN A 195 14.82 3.99 28.04
CA GLN A 195 16.10 3.36 28.38
C GLN A 195 16.13 2.70 29.78
N PRO A 196 15.43 3.20 30.83
CA PRO A 196 15.35 2.51 32.12
C PRO A 196 14.54 1.20 32.09
N LEU A 197 13.69 1.00 31.08
CA LEU A 197 12.72 -0.10 31.00
C LEU A 197 13.06 -1.11 29.90
N ALA A 198 13.90 -0.73 28.94
CA ALA A 198 14.09 -1.47 27.69
C ALA A 198 15.49 -1.27 27.13
N THR A 199 15.96 -2.25 26.35
CA THR A 199 17.10 -2.01 25.44
C THR A 199 16.61 -1.19 24.27
N VAL A 200 17.15 0.02 24.09
CA VAL A 200 16.75 0.97 23.03
C VAL A 200 17.85 1.16 22.00
N ASN A 201 17.46 1.32 20.73
CA ASN A 201 18.34 1.69 19.62
C ASN A 201 17.55 2.52 18.60
N TYR A 202 18.10 3.60 18.07
CA TYR A 202 17.40 4.44 17.09
C TYR A 202 18.36 5.13 16.13
N ASN A 203 17.82 5.55 14.98
CA ASN A 203 18.45 6.43 14.01
C ASN A 203 17.43 7.47 13.53
N GLU A 204 17.73 8.21 12.47
CA GLU A 204 16.81 9.24 11.93
C GLU A 204 15.49 8.67 11.35
N PHE A 205 15.45 7.38 11.02
CA PHE A 205 14.33 6.73 10.34
C PHE A 205 13.47 5.85 11.24
N LEU A 206 14.02 5.32 12.33
CA LEU A 206 13.30 4.44 13.25
C LEU A 206 13.87 4.47 14.65
N PHE A 207 13.00 4.25 15.62
CA PHE A 207 13.30 3.91 17.00
C PHE A 207 12.91 2.46 17.26
N ARG A 208 13.73 1.70 17.96
CA ARG A 208 13.44 0.32 18.34
C ARG A 208 13.71 0.12 19.82
N CYS A 209 12.80 -0.56 20.50
CA CYS A 209 13.03 -1.06 21.84
C CYS A 209 12.54 -2.50 22.01
N ASN A 210 13.20 -3.25 22.89
CA ASN A 210 12.80 -4.59 23.29
C ASN A 210 12.32 -4.56 24.74
N ILE A 211 11.05 -4.94 24.95
CA ILE A 211 10.39 -4.98 26.25
C ILE A 211 9.78 -6.37 26.43
N ASP A 212 10.25 -7.09 27.44
CA ASP A 212 9.87 -8.49 27.70
C ASP A 212 10.02 -9.37 26.44
N THR A 213 8.92 -9.87 25.89
CA THR A 213 8.87 -10.71 24.67
C THR A 213 8.55 -9.91 23.40
N TYR A 214 8.39 -8.59 23.50
CA TYR A 214 7.94 -7.73 22.40
C TYR A 214 9.08 -6.87 21.86
N GLU A 215 9.16 -6.79 20.54
CA GLU A 215 9.99 -5.81 19.83
C GLU A 215 9.07 -4.71 19.29
N ILE A 216 9.31 -3.47 19.72
CA ILE A 216 8.54 -2.30 19.30
C ILE A 216 9.42 -1.47 18.39
N THR A 217 9.05 -1.35 17.12
CA THR A 217 9.68 -0.42 16.17
C THR A 217 8.74 0.75 15.93
N VAL A 218 9.21 1.98 16.12
CA VAL A 218 8.43 3.22 15.98
C VAL A 218 9.05 4.08 14.88
N PHE A 219 8.21 4.66 14.04
CA PHE A 219 8.59 5.52 12.92
C PHE A 219 8.36 7.00 13.27
N PRO A 220 8.98 7.96 12.53
CA PRO A 220 8.86 9.37 12.82
C PRO A 220 7.42 9.89 12.81
N ASP A 221 6.56 9.29 11.99
CA ASP A 221 5.12 9.56 11.89
C ASP A 221 4.28 8.95 13.03
N ALA A 222 4.94 8.42 14.06
CA ALA A 222 4.33 7.74 15.21
C ALA A 222 3.63 6.42 14.88
N ARG A 223 3.76 5.87 13.67
CA ARG A 223 3.40 4.46 13.46
C ARG A 223 4.34 3.58 14.28
N ALA A 224 3.82 2.47 14.76
CA ALA A 224 4.65 1.44 15.37
C ALA A 224 4.29 0.05 14.84
N ILE A 225 5.30 -0.80 14.74
CA ILE A 225 5.16 -2.23 14.53
C ILE A 225 5.51 -2.91 15.85
N ILE A 226 4.53 -3.62 16.40
CA ILE A 226 4.66 -4.40 17.62
C ILE A 226 4.81 -5.86 17.22
N LYS A 227 6.03 -6.40 17.33
CA LYS A 227 6.33 -7.80 17.05
C LYS A 227 6.29 -8.62 18.34
N GLY A 228 5.80 -9.85 18.25
CA GLY A 228 5.56 -10.74 19.39
C GLY A 228 4.08 -10.94 19.72
N THR A 229 3.16 -10.39 18.91
CA THR A 229 1.72 -10.58 19.02
C THR A 229 1.04 -10.39 17.67
N ASP A 230 -0.06 -11.10 17.46
CA ASP A 230 -1.06 -10.92 16.40
C ASP A 230 -2.39 -10.33 16.94
N ASP A 231 -2.46 -10.06 18.25
CA ASP A 231 -3.62 -9.48 18.91
C ASP A 231 -3.54 -7.94 18.89
N GLU A 232 -4.46 -7.33 18.16
CA GLU A 232 -4.54 -5.87 18.02
C GLU A 232 -4.78 -5.13 19.33
N GLN A 233 -5.53 -5.71 20.28
CA GLN A 233 -5.78 -5.08 21.57
C GLN A 233 -4.51 -5.06 22.43
N VAL A 234 -3.74 -6.15 22.41
CA VAL A 234 -2.44 -6.23 23.08
C VAL A 234 -1.48 -5.20 22.47
N ALA A 235 -1.38 -5.16 21.13
CA ALA A 235 -0.52 -4.22 20.43
C ALA A 235 -0.89 -2.75 20.73
N ARG A 236 -2.18 -2.40 20.68
CA ARG A 236 -2.68 -1.05 21.03
C ARG A 236 -2.39 -0.71 22.49
N SER A 237 -2.53 -1.66 23.41
CA SER A 237 -2.23 -1.45 24.84
C SER A 237 -0.74 -1.20 25.08
N LEU A 238 0.15 -1.95 24.42
CA LEU A 238 1.60 -1.76 24.47
C LEU A 238 2.00 -0.39 23.89
N TYR A 239 1.41 -0.02 22.75
CA TYR A 239 1.63 1.28 22.13
C TYR A 239 1.22 2.43 23.06
N ALA A 240 -0.01 2.39 23.60
CA ALA A 240 -0.52 3.41 24.51
C ALA A 240 0.32 3.51 25.80
N ARG A 241 0.80 2.38 26.31
CA ARG A 241 1.61 2.32 27.54
C ARG A 241 3.01 2.90 27.35
N TYR A 242 3.69 2.59 26.25
CA TYR A 242 5.12 2.87 26.09
C TYR A 242 5.42 4.04 25.14
N ILE A 243 4.59 4.25 24.12
CA ILE A 243 4.77 5.32 23.13
C ILE A 243 3.88 6.51 23.49
N GLY A 244 2.65 6.24 23.92
CA GLY A 244 1.65 7.24 24.30
C GLY A 244 0.70 7.56 23.14
N MET A 245 -0.58 7.79 23.47
CA MET A 245 -1.56 8.43 22.58
C MET A 245 -1.45 9.94 22.64
#